data_AF-A0A6N9PR80-F1
#
_entry.id   AF-A0A6N9PR80-F1
#
_cell.length_a   1.000
_cell.length_b   1.000
_cell.length_c   1.000
_cell.angle_alpha   90.00
_cell.angle_beta   90.00
_cell.angle_gamma   90.00
#
_symmetry.space_group_name_H-M   'P 1'
#
loop_
_entity.id
_entity.type
_entity.pdbx_description
1 polymer ?
#
loop_
_entity_poly.entity_id
_entity_poly.type
_entity_poly.pdbx_seq_one_letter_code
_entity_poly.pdbx_strand_id
1 'polypeptide(L)'
;MIKVKITSQAGATLEKELPINIHELHHAIVEMGIRKAPRSILLTDDNAADVELTADNEIGSGLLRVFSKGDTLADANTVAFAVSTAREEILSELEQNIIHNQYLTKEMLFEDIRDMTQAAGPVKLTFYCPLVGQLDDGECDEYVEVGSGFLVAYQDQIEQGIADEQAPEMGDMAQYLDRNPGVAAKLMSAVWTVEEMDGRLLGRIDCHLKEPLPAEEMTDLREEIIGQCSDGLGEGFEQRPISTDEGDLYVSYWQSGDGYFLCTEDELEEHLDQHQGMKM
;
A
#
# COMPACT_ATOMS: atom_id res chain seq x y z
N MET A 1 20.75 -9.15 8.94
CA MET A 1 19.62 -8.20 9.09
C MET A 1 19.26 -8.08 10.57
N ILE A 2 18.13 -7.44 10.92
CA ILE A 2 17.65 -7.34 12.32
C ILE A 2 17.36 -8.75 12.85
N LYS A 3 17.82 -9.04 14.06
CA LYS A 3 17.49 -10.24 14.82
C LYS A 3 16.58 -9.87 15.97
N VAL A 4 15.50 -10.62 16.12
CA VAL A 4 14.56 -10.44 17.23
C VAL A 4 14.64 -11.63 18.16
N LYS A 5 14.66 -11.32 19.45
CA LYS A 5 14.46 -12.27 20.54
C LYS A 5 13.20 -11.88 21.30
N ILE A 6 12.28 -12.81 21.43
CA ILE A 6 11.01 -12.64 22.13
C ILE A 6 11.05 -13.59 23.33
N THR A 7 10.76 -13.07 24.53
CA THR A 7 10.62 -13.88 25.73
C THR A 7 9.23 -13.68 26.32
N SER A 8 8.46 -14.76 26.46
CA SER A 8 7.13 -14.71 27.09
C SER A 8 7.25 -14.62 28.61
N GLN A 9 6.18 -14.18 29.29
CA GLN A 9 6.13 -14.16 30.75
C GLN A 9 6.36 -15.54 31.40
N ALA A 10 6.07 -16.63 30.67
CA ALA A 10 6.32 -18.00 31.12
C ALA A 10 7.78 -18.44 30.96
N GLY A 11 8.65 -17.57 30.42
CA GLY A 11 10.07 -17.84 30.18
C GLY A 11 10.37 -18.57 28.87
N ALA A 12 9.36 -18.84 28.03
CA ALA A 12 9.59 -19.37 26.69
C ALA A 12 10.27 -18.31 25.83
N THR A 13 11.28 -18.70 25.05
CA THR A 13 12.06 -17.76 24.22
C THR A 13 12.05 -18.20 22.76
N LEU A 14 11.97 -17.23 21.86
CA LEU A 14 12.05 -17.40 20.41
C LEU A 14 13.08 -16.42 19.86
N GLU A 15 14.02 -16.91 19.07
CA GLU A 15 15.01 -16.09 18.37
C GLU A 15 14.87 -16.32 16.86
N LYS A 16 14.75 -15.23 16.10
CA LYS A 16 14.57 -15.26 14.64
C LYS A 16 15.26 -14.05 13.99
N GLU A 17 15.59 -14.17 12.71
CA GLU A 17 16.03 -13.05 11.87
C GLU A 17 14.83 -12.50 11.09
N LEU A 18 14.70 -11.17 11.01
CA LEU A 18 13.66 -10.46 10.27
C LEU A 18 14.16 -10.13 8.84
N PRO A 19 13.27 -10.07 7.84
CA PRO A 19 11.82 -10.28 7.93
C PRO A 19 11.42 -11.77 7.98
N ILE A 20 10.24 -12.02 8.55
CA ILE A 20 9.58 -13.34 8.65
C ILE A 20 8.17 -13.19 8.10
N ASN A 21 7.62 -14.26 7.52
CA ASN A 21 6.20 -14.30 7.20
C ASN A 21 5.37 -13.99 8.46
N ILE A 22 4.49 -12.99 8.38
CA ILE A 22 3.78 -12.47 9.54
C ILE A 22 2.84 -13.49 10.19
N HIS A 23 2.29 -14.43 9.41
CA HIS A 23 1.45 -15.51 9.92
C HIS A 23 2.28 -16.57 10.65
N GLU A 24 3.46 -16.90 10.13
CA GLU A 24 4.40 -17.79 10.82
C GLU A 24 4.88 -17.17 12.13
N LEU A 25 5.19 -15.87 12.13
CA LEU A 25 5.56 -15.14 13.33
C LEU A 25 4.42 -15.14 14.36
N HIS A 26 3.19 -14.83 13.92
CA HIS A 26 2.01 -14.89 14.77
C HIS A 26 1.81 -16.29 15.37
N HIS A 27 1.92 -17.34 14.56
CA HIS A 27 1.78 -18.72 15.03
C HIS A 27 2.82 -19.05 16.11
N ALA A 28 4.10 -18.73 15.87
CA ALA A 28 5.18 -18.98 16.83
C ALA A 28 4.98 -18.24 18.16
N ILE A 29 4.49 -17.00 18.11
CA ILE A 29 4.16 -16.20 19.29
C ILE A 29 3.03 -16.83 20.10
N VAL A 30 1.98 -17.32 19.42
CA VAL A 30 0.86 -18.01 20.08
C VAL A 30 1.32 -19.33 20.72
N GLU A 31 2.20 -20.10 20.08
CA GLU A 31 2.79 -21.32 20.65
C GLU A 31 3.60 -21.06 21.93
N MET A 32 4.21 -19.88 22.05
CA MET A 32 4.87 -19.43 23.29
C MET A 32 3.90 -19.02 24.41
N GLY A 33 2.60 -19.01 24.13
CA GLY A 33 1.53 -18.62 25.05
C GLY A 33 1.18 -17.13 25.04
N ILE A 34 1.70 -16.34 24.09
CA ILE A 34 1.40 -14.92 23.97
C ILE A 34 0.11 -14.75 23.15
N ARG A 35 -0.92 -14.15 23.74
CA ARG A 35 -2.25 -13.93 23.11
C ARG A 35 -2.38 -12.53 22.52
N LYS A 36 -1.37 -12.10 21.77
CA LYS A 36 -1.37 -10.83 21.03
C LYS A 36 -0.86 -11.07 19.63
N ALA A 37 -1.41 -10.33 18.66
CA ALA A 37 -0.85 -10.30 17.32
C ALA A 37 0.46 -9.49 17.29
N PRO A 38 1.37 -9.75 16.33
CA PRO A 38 2.60 -8.96 16.17
C PRO A 38 2.37 -7.43 16.15
N ARG A 39 1.29 -6.98 15.50
CA ARG A 39 0.87 -5.57 15.44
C ARG A 39 0.43 -4.96 16.77
N SER A 40 0.36 -5.74 17.84
CA SER A 40 -0.07 -5.31 19.18
C SER A 40 0.98 -5.59 20.25
N ILE A 41 2.14 -6.13 19.87
CA ILE A 41 3.28 -6.36 20.76
C ILE A 41 4.24 -5.20 20.55
N LEU A 42 4.41 -4.37 21.56
CA LEU A 42 5.36 -3.26 21.54
C LEU A 42 6.80 -3.78 21.56
N LEU A 43 7.71 -3.07 20.89
CA LEU A 43 9.14 -3.35 20.93
C LEU A 43 9.76 -3.01 22.30
N THR A 44 9.15 -2.08 23.03
CA THR A 44 9.61 -1.65 24.37
C THR A 44 8.47 -1.69 25.37
N ASP A 45 8.75 -2.18 26.58
CA ASP A 45 7.83 -2.18 27.72
C ASP A 45 6.45 -2.85 27.44
N ASP A 46 6.39 -3.87 26.57
CA ASP A 46 5.14 -4.62 26.35
C ASP A 46 4.76 -5.46 27.58
N ASN A 47 3.47 -5.53 27.87
CA ASN A 47 2.98 -6.25 29.03
C ASN A 47 2.92 -7.77 28.85
N ALA A 48 3.00 -8.30 27.63
CA ALA A 48 2.83 -9.73 27.34
C ALA A 48 4.15 -10.43 26.99
N ALA A 49 5.13 -9.69 26.48
CA ALA A 49 6.41 -10.22 26.05
C ALA A 49 7.54 -9.20 26.26
N ASP A 50 8.74 -9.70 26.51
CA ASP A 50 9.98 -8.92 26.42
C ASP A 50 10.56 -9.09 25.00
N VAL A 51 10.90 -7.99 24.33
CA VAL A 51 11.39 -7.98 22.95
C VAL A 51 12.76 -7.32 22.92
N GLU A 52 13.76 -8.06 22.45
CA GLU A 52 15.12 -7.57 22.28
C GLU A 52 15.49 -7.62 20.78
N LEU A 53 15.81 -6.45 20.22
CA LEU A 53 16.29 -6.34 18.85
C LEU A 53 17.82 -6.18 18.83
N THR A 54 18.48 -6.97 17.99
CA THR A 54 19.94 -6.94 17.80
C THR A 54 20.27 -6.97 16.31
N ALA A 55 21.50 -6.62 15.95
CA ALA A 55 21.98 -6.69 14.58
C ALA A 55 23.48 -6.98 14.55
N ASP A 56 23.90 -7.79 13.56
CA ASP A 56 25.30 -8.20 13.39
C ASP A 56 26.01 -7.45 12.25
N ASN A 57 25.30 -6.54 11.56
CA ASN A 57 25.83 -5.77 10.44
C ASN A 57 25.46 -4.28 10.56
N GLU A 58 26.14 -3.44 9.77
CA GLU A 58 25.97 -1.97 9.83
C GLU A 58 24.56 -1.54 9.41
N ILE A 59 24.00 -2.19 8.37
CA ILE A 59 22.63 -1.93 7.91
C ILE A 59 21.63 -2.18 9.03
N GLY A 60 21.64 -3.37 9.63
CA GLY A 60 20.74 -3.72 10.73
C GLY A 60 20.93 -2.80 11.92
N SER A 61 22.18 -2.45 12.25
CA SER A 61 22.48 -1.51 13.34
C SER A 61 21.91 -0.11 13.07
N GLY A 62 21.94 0.35 11.82
CA GLY A 62 21.28 1.59 11.39
C GLY A 62 19.77 1.50 11.53
N LEU A 63 19.16 0.38 11.09
CA LEU A 63 17.72 0.16 11.18
C LEU A 63 17.20 0.12 12.62
N LEU A 64 17.95 -0.41 13.59
CA LEU A 64 17.51 -0.40 14.99
C LEU A 64 17.22 1.01 15.54
N ARG A 65 17.77 2.06 14.92
CA ARG A 65 17.66 3.44 15.39
C ARG A 65 16.40 4.14 14.91
N VAL A 66 15.70 3.57 13.92
CA VAL A 66 14.48 4.16 13.36
C VAL A 66 13.27 3.88 14.25
N PHE A 67 13.39 2.94 15.19
CA PHE A 67 12.28 2.52 16.03
C PHE A 67 12.05 3.43 17.23
N SER A 68 10.79 3.74 17.47
CA SER A 68 10.29 4.49 18.62
C SER A 68 9.69 3.56 19.69
N LYS A 69 9.34 4.11 20.86
CA LYS A 69 8.68 3.35 21.94
C LYS A 69 7.29 2.83 21.58
N GLY A 70 6.62 3.49 20.64
CA GLY A 70 5.28 3.11 20.18
C GLY A 70 5.30 2.00 19.14
N ASP A 71 6.49 1.63 18.66
CA ASP A 71 6.62 0.72 17.54
C ASP A 71 6.39 -0.72 17.97
N THR A 72 5.90 -1.51 17.03
CA THR A 72 5.47 -2.88 17.27
C THR A 72 6.41 -3.88 16.64
N LEU A 73 6.26 -5.15 17.03
CA LEU A 73 6.95 -6.26 16.39
C LEU A 73 6.62 -6.36 14.89
N ALA A 74 5.38 -6.00 14.49
CA ALA A 74 5.04 -5.90 13.08
C ALA A 74 5.85 -4.79 12.39
N ASP A 75 5.99 -3.61 13.01
CA ASP A 75 6.78 -2.51 12.42
C ASP A 75 8.24 -2.91 12.18
N ALA A 76 8.86 -3.63 13.13
CA ALA A 76 10.21 -4.14 12.96
C ALA A 76 10.32 -5.12 11.80
N ASN A 77 9.32 -5.98 11.64
CA ASN A 77 9.24 -6.92 10.53
C ASN A 77 9.06 -6.19 9.19
N THR A 78 8.21 -5.16 9.16
CA THR A 78 7.91 -4.35 7.98
C THR A 78 9.12 -3.52 7.54
N VAL A 79 9.85 -2.89 8.48
CA VAL A 79 11.11 -2.20 8.17
C VAL A 79 12.14 -3.15 7.59
N ALA A 80 12.30 -4.35 8.18
CA ALA A 80 13.21 -5.35 7.65
C ALA A 80 12.78 -5.83 6.25
N PHE A 81 11.48 -6.00 6.03
CA PHE A 81 10.90 -6.40 4.75
C PHE A 81 11.19 -5.36 3.68
N ALA A 82 10.79 -4.10 3.89
CA ALA A 82 10.95 -3.00 2.94
C ALA A 82 12.41 -2.82 2.47
N VAL A 83 13.38 -2.95 3.38
CA VAL A 83 14.80 -2.85 3.03
C VAL A 83 15.29 -4.10 2.27
N SER A 84 14.82 -5.28 2.65
CA SER A 84 15.23 -6.55 2.00
C SER A 84 14.62 -6.75 0.60
N THR A 85 13.47 -6.14 0.34
CA THR A 85 12.75 -6.21 -0.94
C THR A 85 12.88 -4.93 -1.77
N ALA A 86 13.66 -3.95 -1.29
CA ALA A 86 13.95 -2.74 -2.04
C ALA A 86 14.59 -3.08 -3.40
N ARG A 87 14.20 -2.30 -4.42
CA ARG A 87 14.62 -2.54 -5.80
C ARG A 87 16.12 -2.33 -5.99
N GLU A 88 16.72 -3.17 -6.84
CA GLU A 88 18.17 -3.13 -7.11
C GLU A 88 18.65 -1.72 -7.52
N GLU A 89 17.81 -0.96 -8.22
CA GLU A 89 18.08 0.41 -8.66
C GLU A 89 18.35 1.38 -7.51
N ILE A 90 17.77 1.15 -6.32
CA ILE A 90 17.90 2.05 -5.15
C ILE A 90 18.76 1.48 -4.02
N LEU A 91 19.07 0.18 -4.05
CA LEU A 91 19.74 -0.52 -2.94
C LEU A 91 21.01 0.18 -2.46
N SER A 92 21.88 0.58 -3.38
CA SER A 92 23.17 1.18 -3.02
C SER A 92 23.00 2.49 -2.27
N GLU A 93 22.07 3.35 -2.70
CA GLU A 93 21.81 4.63 -2.06
C GLU A 93 21.09 4.45 -0.72
N LEU A 94 20.07 3.59 -0.70
CA LEU A 94 19.35 3.21 0.51
C LEU A 94 20.29 2.69 1.60
N GLU A 95 21.19 1.75 1.27
CA GLU A 95 22.17 1.21 2.22
C GLU A 95 23.10 2.28 2.78
N GLN A 96 23.57 3.21 1.95
CA GLN A 96 24.40 4.34 2.41
C GLN A 96 23.62 5.25 3.36
N ASN A 97 22.37 5.57 3.03
CA ASN A 97 21.51 6.41 3.88
C ASN A 97 21.26 5.75 5.24
N ILE A 98 21.04 4.42 5.27
CA ILE A 98 20.91 3.63 6.51
C ILE A 98 22.21 3.69 7.34
N ILE A 99 23.36 3.36 6.73
CA ILE A 99 24.67 3.31 7.42
C ILE A 99 25.05 4.68 7.99
N HIS A 100 24.74 5.75 7.26
CA HIS A 100 24.98 7.12 7.70
C HIS A 100 23.92 7.68 8.65
N ASN A 101 22.94 6.87 9.05
CA ASN A 101 21.88 7.22 10.01
C ASN A 101 21.06 8.45 9.56
N GLN A 102 20.71 8.51 8.28
CA GLN A 102 19.92 9.62 7.74
C GLN A 102 18.45 9.56 8.18
N TYR A 103 17.94 8.38 8.54
CA TYR A 103 16.58 8.18 9.00
C TYR A 103 16.48 8.23 10.52
N LEU A 104 15.58 9.08 11.02
CA LEU A 104 15.29 9.19 12.46
C LEU A 104 14.06 8.37 12.88
N THR A 105 13.17 8.07 11.94
CA THR A 105 11.95 7.28 12.17
C THR A 105 11.73 6.29 11.02
N LYS A 106 10.89 5.28 11.24
CA LYS A 106 10.50 4.33 10.19
C LYS A 106 9.70 5.00 9.06
N GLU A 107 8.92 6.04 9.38
CA GLU A 107 8.18 6.81 8.38
C GLU A 107 9.13 7.52 7.41
N MET A 108 10.18 8.17 7.91
CA MET A 108 11.21 8.79 7.06
C MET A 108 11.89 7.76 6.14
N LEU A 109 12.13 6.55 6.65
CA LEU A 109 12.71 5.46 5.86
C LEU A 109 11.74 5.02 4.74
N PHE A 110 10.47 4.82 5.05
CA PHE A 110 9.47 4.41 4.06
C PHE A 110 9.23 5.49 3.00
N GLU A 111 9.17 6.76 3.41
CA GLU A 111 9.06 7.90 2.50
C GLU A 111 10.25 7.95 1.53
N ASP A 112 11.49 7.84 2.03
CA ASP A 112 12.67 7.90 1.15
C ASP A 112 12.79 6.68 0.22
N ILE A 113 12.42 5.48 0.70
CA ILE A 113 12.33 4.28 -0.16
C ILE A 113 11.35 4.52 -1.32
N ARG A 114 10.15 5.05 -1.01
CA ARG A 114 9.13 5.36 -2.02
C ARG A 114 9.64 6.41 -3.00
N ASP A 115 10.19 7.51 -2.49
CA ASP A 115 10.64 8.63 -3.30
C ASP A 115 11.82 8.24 -4.21
N MET A 116 12.81 7.49 -3.70
CA MET A 116 13.89 6.92 -4.50
C MET A 116 13.35 5.95 -5.57
N THR A 117 12.39 5.10 -5.21
CA THR A 117 11.79 4.13 -6.15
C THR A 117 11.08 4.83 -7.30
N GLN A 118 10.29 5.86 -6.99
CA GLN A 118 9.62 6.70 -7.99
C GLN A 118 10.62 7.49 -8.84
N ALA A 119 11.68 8.04 -8.22
CA ALA A 119 12.73 8.76 -8.94
C ALA A 119 13.53 7.87 -9.91
N ALA A 120 13.69 6.59 -9.56
CA ALA A 120 14.32 5.60 -10.43
C ALA A 120 13.45 5.20 -11.64
N GLY A 121 12.14 5.50 -11.62
CA GLY A 121 11.21 5.39 -12.74
C GLY A 121 10.79 6.77 -13.27
N PRO A 122 11.63 7.46 -14.07
CA PRO A 122 11.38 8.84 -14.47
C PRO A 122 10.21 9.01 -15.45
N VAL A 123 9.77 7.94 -16.12
CA VAL A 123 8.62 7.98 -17.03
C VAL A 123 7.35 7.79 -16.22
N LYS A 124 6.55 8.85 -16.13
CA LYS A 124 5.24 8.82 -15.48
C LYS A 124 4.18 8.34 -16.46
N LEU A 125 3.30 7.48 -15.98
CA LEU A 125 2.12 7.02 -16.69
C LEU A 125 0.97 6.97 -15.69
N THR A 126 -0.03 7.82 -15.90
CA THR A 126 -1.20 7.90 -15.01
C THR A 126 -2.41 7.35 -15.73
N PHE A 127 -3.16 6.50 -15.02
CA PHE A 127 -4.46 6.00 -15.46
C PHE A 127 -5.59 6.53 -14.59
N TYR A 128 -6.76 6.66 -15.19
CA TYR A 128 -7.98 7.06 -14.53
C TYR A 128 -9.10 6.04 -14.75
N CYS A 129 -9.87 5.79 -13.71
CA CYS A 129 -11.08 4.97 -13.75
C CYS A 129 -12.23 5.61 -12.93
N PRO A 130 -13.49 5.25 -13.19
CA PRO A 130 -14.60 5.74 -12.38
C PRO A 130 -14.61 5.06 -11.00
N LEU A 131 -15.04 5.81 -9.98
CA LEU A 131 -15.35 5.27 -8.66
C LEU A 131 -16.85 5.09 -8.49
N VAL A 132 -17.24 4.04 -7.76
CA VAL A 132 -18.61 3.81 -7.30
C VAL A 132 -18.63 3.86 -5.79
N GLY A 133 -19.58 4.60 -5.21
CA GLY A 133 -19.79 4.66 -3.77
C GLY A 133 -21.11 4.02 -3.37
N GLN A 134 -21.09 3.26 -2.29
CA GLN A 134 -22.26 2.67 -1.65
C GLN A 134 -22.29 3.04 -0.17
N LEU A 135 -23.42 3.54 0.32
CA LEU A 135 -23.59 3.93 1.71
C LEU A 135 -24.51 2.96 2.42
N ASP A 136 -24.08 2.44 3.57
CA ASP A 136 -24.94 1.82 4.56
C ASP A 136 -25.32 2.87 5.61
N ASP A 137 -26.58 3.33 5.56
CA ASP A 137 -27.11 4.35 6.48
C ASP A 137 -27.58 3.76 7.82
N GLY A 138 -27.53 2.43 7.99
CA GLY A 138 -27.99 1.70 9.17
C GLY A 138 -29.51 1.71 9.40
N GLU A 139 -30.27 2.36 8.52
CA GLU A 139 -31.73 2.48 8.58
C GLU A 139 -32.42 1.62 7.51
N CYS A 140 -31.77 1.45 6.35
CA CYS A 140 -32.23 0.61 5.26
C CYS A 140 -31.47 -0.73 5.22
N ASP A 141 -32.17 -1.81 4.87
CA ASP A 141 -31.54 -3.12 4.63
C ASP A 141 -30.75 -3.18 3.31
N GLU A 142 -30.75 -2.11 2.51
CA GLU A 142 -30.13 -2.01 1.19
C GLU A 142 -29.16 -0.83 1.14
N TYR A 143 -28.00 -1.03 0.51
CA TYR A 143 -27.02 0.02 0.24
C TYR A 143 -27.57 1.08 -0.70
N VAL A 144 -27.24 2.34 -0.44
CA VAL A 144 -27.61 3.49 -1.27
C VAL A 144 -26.42 3.90 -2.13
N GLU A 145 -26.60 3.92 -3.46
CA GLU A 145 -25.57 4.45 -4.38
C GLU A 145 -25.41 5.96 -4.17
N VAL A 146 -24.17 6.42 -3.94
CA VAL A 146 -23.86 7.84 -3.74
C VAL A 146 -23.27 8.46 -4.99
N GLY A 147 -23.65 9.72 -5.25
CA GLY A 147 -23.14 10.48 -6.40
C GLY A 147 -21.72 10.99 -6.19
N SER A 148 -21.05 11.37 -7.28
CA SER A 148 -19.66 11.84 -7.23
C SER A 148 -19.42 13.04 -6.31
N GLY A 149 -20.41 13.93 -6.13
CA GLY A 149 -20.28 15.05 -5.20
C GLY A 149 -20.20 14.63 -3.73
N PHE A 150 -20.79 13.49 -3.36
CA PHE A 150 -20.64 12.92 -2.02
C PHE A 150 -19.23 12.35 -1.85
N LEU A 151 -18.72 11.60 -2.84
CA LEU A 151 -17.36 11.08 -2.83
C LEU A 151 -16.32 12.20 -2.71
N VAL A 152 -16.49 13.30 -3.44
CA VAL A 152 -15.61 14.49 -3.33
C VAL A 152 -15.58 15.06 -1.91
N ALA A 153 -16.73 15.09 -1.21
CA ALA A 153 -16.78 15.58 0.16
C ALA A 153 -15.98 14.71 1.16
N TYR A 154 -15.74 13.45 0.80
CA TYR A 154 -14.99 12.46 1.58
C TYR A 154 -13.64 12.09 0.94
N GLN A 155 -13.12 12.91 0.02
CA GLN A 155 -11.89 12.62 -0.71
C GLN A 155 -10.71 12.27 0.20
N ASP A 156 -10.45 13.09 1.23
CA ASP A 156 -9.31 12.88 2.13
C ASP A 156 -9.39 11.52 2.85
N GLN A 157 -10.59 11.10 3.26
CA GLN A 157 -10.81 9.81 3.91
C GLN A 157 -10.70 8.65 2.93
N ILE A 158 -11.14 8.83 1.69
CA ILE A 158 -11.00 7.83 0.61
C ILE A 158 -9.53 7.66 0.24
N GLU A 159 -8.80 8.76 0.08
CA GLU A 159 -7.35 8.75 -0.18
C GLU A 159 -6.58 8.08 0.95
N GLN A 160 -6.90 8.39 2.21
CA GLN A 160 -6.29 7.72 3.35
C GLN A 160 -6.64 6.23 3.38
N GLY A 161 -7.89 5.85 3.12
CA GLY A 161 -8.31 4.46 3.14
C GLY A 161 -7.61 3.61 2.07
N ILE A 162 -7.45 4.12 0.85
CA ILE A 162 -6.71 3.40 -0.19
C ILE A 162 -5.20 3.40 0.06
N ALA A 163 -4.65 4.42 0.73
CA ALA A 163 -3.26 4.42 1.18
C ALA A 163 -3.02 3.36 2.27
N ASP A 164 -3.96 3.20 3.20
CA ASP A 164 -3.91 2.15 4.24
C ASP A 164 -3.99 0.74 3.64
N GLU A 165 -4.68 0.58 2.50
CA GLU A 165 -4.72 -0.68 1.77
C GLU A 165 -3.38 -1.04 1.12
N GLN A 166 -2.59 -0.03 0.75
CA GLN A 166 -1.26 -0.18 0.14
C GLN A 166 -0.16 -0.08 1.19
N ALA A 167 -0.40 -0.65 2.38
CA ALA A 167 0.50 -0.53 3.52
C ALA A 167 1.93 -1.01 3.18
N PRO A 168 3.00 -0.41 3.74
CA PRO A 168 4.40 -0.74 3.42
C PRO A 168 4.77 -2.23 3.57
N GLU A 169 4.03 -2.97 4.40
CA GLU A 169 4.18 -4.43 4.57
C GLU A 169 3.82 -5.25 3.34
N MET A 170 3.03 -4.68 2.41
CA MET A 170 2.75 -5.25 1.10
C MET A 170 3.83 -4.90 0.08
N GLY A 171 4.81 -4.06 0.38
CA GLY A 171 5.76 -3.55 -0.60
C GLY A 171 5.10 -2.67 -1.66
N ASP A 172 5.80 -2.41 -2.76
CA ASP A 172 5.25 -1.64 -3.87
C ASP A 172 4.28 -2.49 -4.70
N MET A 173 3.11 -1.94 -5.05
CA MET A 173 2.09 -2.67 -5.81
C MET A 173 2.55 -3.12 -7.20
N ALA A 174 3.59 -2.49 -7.75
CA ALA A 174 4.21 -2.90 -9.01
C ALA A 174 4.69 -4.36 -9.01
N GLN A 175 5.03 -4.93 -7.84
CA GLN A 175 5.42 -6.34 -7.78
C GLN A 175 4.26 -7.31 -8.06
N TYR A 176 3.02 -6.84 -7.93
CA TYR A 176 1.81 -7.62 -8.22
C TYR A 176 1.28 -7.38 -9.64
N LEU A 177 2.01 -6.61 -10.45
CA LEU A 177 1.72 -6.31 -11.86
C LEU A 177 2.78 -6.99 -12.77
N ASP A 178 3.28 -8.16 -12.38
CA ASP A 178 4.48 -8.78 -12.93
C ASP A 178 4.22 -9.91 -13.94
N ARG A 179 2.96 -10.16 -14.30
CA ARG A 179 2.58 -11.28 -15.20
C ARG A 179 3.23 -11.18 -16.58
N ASN A 180 3.40 -9.97 -17.10
CA ASN A 180 4.21 -9.70 -18.29
C ASN A 180 5.65 -9.35 -17.87
N PRO A 181 6.67 -10.15 -18.22
CA PRO A 181 8.06 -9.89 -17.82
C PRO A 181 8.63 -8.57 -18.36
N GLY A 182 8.15 -8.08 -19.50
CA GLY A 182 8.52 -6.78 -20.07
C GLY A 182 7.99 -5.62 -19.24
N VAL A 183 6.73 -5.69 -18.80
CA VAL A 183 6.13 -4.73 -17.86
C VAL A 183 6.85 -4.80 -16.51
N ALA A 184 7.02 -5.99 -15.95
CA ALA A 184 7.70 -6.22 -14.66
C ALA A 184 9.12 -5.64 -14.64
N ALA A 185 9.85 -5.79 -15.75
CA ALA A 185 11.20 -5.28 -15.88
C ALA A 185 11.28 -3.75 -15.96
N LYS A 186 10.19 -3.04 -16.29
CA LYS A 186 10.18 -1.59 -16.51
C LYS A 186 9.43 -0.82 -15.42
N LEU A 187 8.40 -1.42 -14.82
CA LEU A 187 7.57 -0.81 -13.80
C LEU A 187 8.31 -0.77 -12.46
N MET A 188 8.50 0.45 -11.94
CA MET A 188 9.18 0.74 -10.67
C MET A 188 8.18 0.90 -9.54
N SER A 189 7.11 1.66 -9.75
CA SER A 189 6.04 1.79 -8.77
C SER A 189 4.67 1.83 -9.43
N ALA A 190 3.65 1.42 -8.68
CA ALA A 190 2.26 1.69 -8.99
C ALA A 190 1.54 2.11 -7.70
N VAL A 191 0.84 3.23 -7.72
CA VAL A 191 0.15 3.77 -6.54
C VAL A 191 -1.27 4.13 -6.91
N TRP A 192 -2.24 3.57 -6.19
CA TRP A 192 -3.65 3.93 -6.28
C TRP A 192 -3.95 5.10 -5.35
N THR A 193 -4.66 6.09 -5.88
CA THR A 193 -5.18 7.25 -5.15
C THR A 193 -6.44 7.76 -5.88
N VAL A 194 -6.92 8.94 -5.52
CA VAL A 194 -8.07 9.58 -6.12
C VAL A 194 -7.73 11.00 -6.57
N GLU A 195 -8.48 11.51 -7.55
CA GLU A 195 -8.38 12.90 -7.99
C GLU A 195 -9.75 13.48 -8.31
N GLU A 196 -10.02 14.69 -7.80
CA GLU A 196 -11.21 15.45 -8.18
C GLU A 196 -10.97 16.15 -9.53
N MET A 197 -11.85 15.87 -10.49
CA MET A 197 -11.88 16.54 -11.79
C MET A 197 -13.32 16.98 -12.10
N ASP A 198 -13.54 18.28 -12.28
CA ASP A 198 -14.84 18.89 -12.57
C ASP A 198 -15.97 18.45 -11.61
N GLY A 199 -15.68 18.37 -10.30
CA GLY A 199 -16.64 17.96 -9.27
C GLY A 199 -16.96 16.46 -9.29
N ARG A 200 -16.13 15.65 -9.95
CA ARG A 200 -16.20 14.18 -9.94
C ARG A 200 -14.90 13.62 -9.36
N LEU A 201 -15.03 12.77 -8.35
CA LEU A 201 -13.89 11.99 -7.85
C LEU A 201 -13.65 10.79 -8.77
N LEU A 202 -12.43 10.69 -9.31
CA LEU A 202 -11.96 9.56 -10.11
C LEU A 202 -10.91 8.78 -9.34
N GLY A 203 -10.81 7.49 -9.64
CA GLY A 203 -9.66 6.68 -9.22
C GLY A 203 -8.48 7.04 -10.12
N ARG A 204 -7.32 7.26 -9.52
CA ARG A 204 -6.06 7.57 -10.20
C ARG A 204 -5.01 6.53 -9.85
N ILE A 205 -4.32 6.02 -10.86
CA ILE A 205 -3.25 5.05 -10.70
C ILE A 205 -1.98 5.66 -11.29
N ASP A 206 -1.02 5.99 -10.43
CA ASP A 206 0.25 6.58 -10.81
C ASP A 206 1.33 5.49 -10.94
N CYS A 207 1.74 5.23 -12.18
CA CYS A 207 2.83 4.32 -12.49
C CYS A 207 4.12 5.09 -12.79
N HIS A 208 5.22 4.63 -12.22
CA HIS A 208 6.58 5.09 -12.55
C HIS A 208 7.32 3.99 -13.28
N LEU A 209 7.87 4.31 -14.45
CA LEU A 209 8.52 3.38 -15.37
C LEU A 209 9.95 3.82 -15.64
N LYS A 210 10.86 2.86 -15.81
CA LYS A 210 12.24 3.12 -16.25
C LYS A 210 12.30 3.66 -17.68
N GLU A 211 11.38 3.18 -18.53
CA GLU A 211 11.26 3.57 -19.92
C GLU A 211 9.81 3.38 -20.42
N PRO A 212 9.41 4.02 -21.53
CA PRO A 212 8.05 3.89 -22.06
C PRO A 212 7.71 2.45 -22.47
N LEU A 213 6.44 2.08 -22.30
CA LEU A 213 5.93 0.78 -22.72
C LEU A 213 5.54 0.81 -24.21
N PRO A 214 5.87 -0.23 -25.00
CA PRO A 214 5.23 -0.47 -26.29
C PRO A 214 3.75 -0.80 -26.11
N ALA A 215 2.97 -0.69 -27.20
CA ALA A 215 1.50 -0.84 -27.15
C ALA A 215 1.02 -2.19 -26.61
N GLU A 216 1.74 -3.28 -26.87
CA GLU A 216 1.44 -4.63 -26.34
C GLU A 216 1.57 -4.64 -24.80
N GLU A 217 2.73 -4.23 -24.28
CA GLU A 217 2.97 -4.14 -22.83
C GLU A 217 2.05 -3.13 -22.13
N MET A 218 1.66 -2.04 -22.81
CA MET A 218 0.66 -1.10 -22.31
C MET A 218 -0.72 -1.76 -22.14
N THR A 219 -1.09 -2.64 -23.08
CA THR A 219 -2.35 -3.38 -23.01
C THR A 219 -2.32 -4.35 -21.84
N ASP A 220 -1.22 -5.08 -21.68
CA ASP A 220 -1.04 -6.01 -20.57
C ASP A 220 -1.07 -5.29 -19.21
N LEU A 221 -0.39 -4.14 -19.08
CA LEU A 221 -0.44 -3.34 -17.85
C LEU A 221 -1.87 -2.88 -17.53
N ARG A 222 -2.65 -2.46 -18.53
CA ARG A 222 -4.06 -2.10 -18.31
C ARG A 222 -4.88 -3.28 -17.80
N GLU A 223 -4.71 -4.47 -18.38
CA GLU A 223 -5.43 -5.67 -17.92
C GLU A 223 -5.06 -6.03 -16.47
N GLU A 224 -3.79 -5.91 -16.09
CA GLU A 224 -3.35 -6.12 -14.71
C GLU A 224 -3.92 -5.08 -13.75
N ILE A 225 -3.93 -3.79 -14.11
CA ILE A 225 -4.54 -2.73 -13.30
C ILE A 225 -6.05 -2.98 -13.12
N ILE A 226 -6.76 -3.37 -14.19
CA ILE A 226 -8.18 -3.73 -14.10
C ILE A 226 -8.38 -4.89 -13.13
N GLY A 227 -7.53 -5.92 -13.21
CA GLY A 227 -7.56 -7.05 -12.29
C GLY A 227 -7.36 -6.62 -10.83
N GLN A 228 -6.41 -5.71 -10.57
CA GLN A 228 -6.20 -5.14 -9.24
C GLN A 228 -7.40 -4.31 -8.76
N CYS A 229 -8.02 -3.52 -9.65
CA CYS A 229 -9.22 -2.77 -9.31
C CYS A 229 -10.43 -3.66 -9.00
N SER A 230 -10.56 -4.82 -9.67
CA SER A 230 -11.76 -5.67 -9.56
C SER A 230 -11.71 -6.76 -8.48
N ASP A 231 -10.54 -7.38 -8.26
CA ASP A 231 -10.39 -8.61 -7.45
C ASP A 231 -9.13 -8.59 -6.56
N GLY A 232 -8.28 -7.57 -6.73
CA GLY A 232 -7.06 -7.41 -5.95
C GLY A 232 -7.22 -6.33 -4.89
N LEU A 233 -6.32 -5.34 -4.94
CA LEU A 233 -6.33 -4.18 -4.05
C LEU A 233 -7.72 -3.52 -3.93
N GLY A 234 -8.41 -3.35 -5.06
CA GLY A 234 -9.70 -2.67 -5.12
C GLY A 234 -10.80 -3.42 -4.38
N GLU A 235 -10.84 -4.76 -4.45
CA GLU A 235 -11.81 -5.57 -3.70
C GLU A 235 -11.54 -5.46 -2.18
N GLY A 236 -10.27 -5.52 -1.79
CA GLY A 236 -9.87 -5.34 -0.40
C GLY A 236 -10.30 -3.98 0.15
N PHE A 237 -10.06 -2.91 -0.62
CA PHE A 237 -10.47 -1.56 -0.26
C PHE A 237 -12.00 -1.42 -0.16
N GLU A 238 -12.73 -1.97 -1.13
CA GLU A 238 -14.20 -1.95 -1.15
C GLU A 238 -14.80 -2.60 0.11
N GLN A 239 -14.17 -3.63 0.69
CA GLN A 239 -14.67 -4.30 1.89
C GLN A 239 -14.41 -3.53 3.20
N ARG A 240 -13.67 -2.42 3.17
CA ARG A 240 -13.30 -1.63 4.35
C ARG A 240 -14.11 -0.34 4.40
N PRO A 241 -15.13 -0.23 5.28
CA PRO A 241 -15.96 0.96 5.33
C PRO A 241 -15.18 2.17 5.83
N ILE A 242 -15.49 3.31 5.23
CA ILE A 242 -15.11 4.64 5.69
C ILE A 242 -16.28 5.19 6.50
N SER A 243 -16.11 5.37 7.80
CA SER A 243 -17.17 5.94 8.63
C SER A 243 -17.38 7.43 8.31
N THR A 244 -18.62 7.77 7.98
CA THR A 244 -19.09 9.12 7.65
C THR A 244 -20.16 9.59 8.64
N ASP A 245 -20.56 10.86 8.56
CA ASP A 245 -21.67 11.37 9.38
C ASP A 245 -23.02 10.76 8.95
N GLU A 246 -23.11 10.26 7.72
CA GLU A 246 -24.32 9.68 7.11
C GLU A 246 -24.36 8.14 7.14
N GLY A 247 -23.32 7.47 7.64
CA GLY A 247 -23.22 6.01 7.65
C GLY A 247 -21.84 5.48 7.25
N ASP A 248 -21.76 4.20 6.93
CA ASP A 248 -20.52 3.57 6.47
C ASP A 248 -20.44 3.60 4.94
N LEU A 249 -19.43 4.29 4.39
CA LEU A 249 -19.20 4.45 2.97
C LEU A 249 -18.23 3.37 2.45
N TYR A 250 -18.65 2.65 1.43
CA TYR A 250 -17.88 1.65 0.70
C TYR A 250 -17.57 2.20 -0.70
N VAL A 251 -16.30 2.14 -1.12
CA VAL A 251 -15.86 2.72 -2.39
C VAL A 251 -15.18 1.66 -3.25
N SER A 252 -15.62 1.53 -4.49
CA SER A 252 -15.09 0.58 -5.46
C SER A 252 -14.38 1.29 -6.61
N TYR A 253 -13.20 0.77 -6.98
CA TYR A 253 -12.45 1.18 -8.17
C TYR A 253 -12.92 0.48 -9.45
N TRP A 254 -13.92 -0.41 -9.35
CA TRP A 254 -14.39 -1.21 -10.46
C TRP A 254 -15.92 -1.33 -10.48
N GLN A 255 -16.49 -1.48 -11.67
CA GLN A 255 -17.90 -1.80 -11.83
C GLN A 255 -18.12 -2.68 -13.06
N SER A 256 -19.14 -3.53 -12.99
CA SER A 256 -19.50 -4.46 -14.07
C SER A 256 -20.36 -3.84 -15.20
N GLY A 257 -20.76 -2.57 -15.04
CA GLY A 257 -21.61 -1.88 -16.00
C GLY A 257 -20.86 -1.33 -17.22
N ASP A 258 -21.61 -0.93 -18.25
CA ASP A 258 -21.09 -0.44 -19.54
C ASP A 258 -20.31 0.90 -19.45
N GLY A 259 -20.31 1.54 -18.27
CA GLY A 259 -19.64 2.83 -18.02
C GLY A 259 -18.24 2.72 -17.42
N TYR A 260 -17.70 1.51 -17.24
CA TYR A 260 -16.33 1.34 -16.74
C TYR A 260 -15.30 1.68 -17.84
N PHE A 261 -14.27 2.42 -17.46
CA PHE A 261 -13.12 2.72 -18.32
C PHE A 261 -11.84 2.71 -17.50
N LEU A 262 -10.72 2.44 -18.17
CA LEU A 262 -9.38 2.70 -17.67
C LEU A 262 -8.60 3.38 -18.80
N CYS A 263 -8.42 4.68 -18.70
CA CYS A 263 -7.78 5.48 -19.74
C CYS A 263 -6.55 6.18 -19.17
N THR A 264 -5.57 6.50 -20.03
CA THR A 264 -4.45 7.35 -19.63
C THR A 264 -4.91 8.80 -19.46
N GLU A 265 -4.08 9.63 -18.85
CA GLU A 265 -4.30 11.08 -18.78
C GLU A 265 -4.61 11.70 -20.17
N ASP A 266 -3.81 11.36 -21.19
CA ASP A 266 -4.02 11.83 -22.57
C ASP A 266 -5.36 11.37 -23.17
N GLU A 267 -5.87 10.20 -22.77
CA GLU A 267 -7.13 9.62 -23.26
C GLU A 267 -8.35 10.14 -22.48
N LEU A 268 -8.13 10.69 -21.27
CA LEU A 268 -9.20 11.10 -20.37
C LEU A 268 -9.99 12.29 -20.90
N GLU A 269 -9.33 13.30 -21.48
CA GLU A 269 -10.01 14.47 -22.06
C GLU A 269 -11.04 14.05 -23.12
N GLU A 270 -10.66 13.14 -24.03
CA GLU A 270 -11.55 12.62 -25.06
C GLU A 270 -12.73 11.84 -24.47
N HIS A 271 -12.51 11.10 -23.38
CA HIS A 271 -13.55 10.36 -22.67
C HIS A 271 -14.53 11.29 -21.94
N LEU A 272 -14.03 12.32 -21.25
CA LEU A 272 -14.87 13.27 -20.52
C LEU A 272 -15.76 14.08 -21.47
N ASP A 273 -15.23 14.50 -22.63
CA ASP A 273 -15.99 15.24 -23.65
C ASP A 273 -17.12 14.42 -24.28
N GLN A 274 -16.89 13.14 -24.56
CA GLN A 274 -17.91 12.24 -25.14
C GLN A 274 -19.10 12.01 -24.19
N HIS A 275 -18.86 11.97 -22.88
CA HIS A 275 -19.91 11.78 -21.88
C HIS A 275 -20.62 13.08 -21.47
N GLN A 276 -20.01 14.25 -21.65
CA GLN A 276 -20.69 15.55 -21.49
C GLN A 276 -21.62 15.86 -22.67
N GLY A 277 -21.28 15.41 -23.89
CA GLY A 277 -22.09 15.59 -25.11
C GLY A 277 -23.40 14.79 -25.17
N MET A 278 -23.64 13.84 -24.25
CA MET A 278 -24.88 13.04 -24.18
C MET A 278 -25.92 13.59 -23.17
N LYS A 279 -25.67 14.76 -22.55
CA LYS A 279 -26.64 15.45 -21.67
C LYS A 279 -27.23 16.75 -22.27
N MET A 280 -27.53 16.76 -23.57
CA MET A 280 -28.38 17.79 -24.21
C MET A 280 -29.64 17.21 -24.82
#